data_AF-A0A072UWU7-F1
#
_entry.id   AF-A0A072UWU7-F1
#
_cell.length_a   1.000
_cell.length_b   1.000
_cell.length_c   1.000
_cell.angle_alpha   90.00
_cell.angle_beta   90.00
_cell.angle_gamma   90.00
#
_symmetry.space_group_name_H-M   'P 1'
#
loop_
_entity.id
_entity.type
_entity.pdbx_description
1 polymer ?
#
loop_
_entity_poly.entity_id
_entity_poly.type
_entity_poly.pdbx_seq_one_letter_code
_entity_poly.pdbx_strand_id
1 'polypeptide(L)'
;MNENGVVALNKKEREKELQKEEDEIVCLDASFFMNDDYQLTEFTFGSQNIQLFCLQSASTDFDLTGQLVWPGAMLLNDYLSKHIEMFQGCTAIELGSGVGITGILCRRFCNKVVLTDHNEEVLKIIKKNIELHSCPENISPTSNGLVAEKLEWGNTDQIHEILQKHPGGFDFVLGADIYILIM
;
A
#
# COMPACT_ATOMS: atom_id res chain seq x y z
N MET A 1 56.31 -16.48 47.79
CA MET A 1 55.96 -17.39 46.69
C MET A 1 54.44 -17.47 46.62
N ASN A 2 53.89 -17.37 45.41
CA ASN A 2 52.49 -17.61 44.99
C ASN A 2 51.61 -16.33 45.08
N GLU A 3 51.58 -15.49 44.04
CA GLU A 3 50.86 -15.59 42.74
C GLU A 3 49.39 -15.12 42.83
N ASN A 4 49.21 -13.78 42.73
CA ASN A 4 47.94 -13.15 42.39
C ASN A 4 47.78 -13.16 40.86
N GLY A 5 47.22 -14.24 40.32
CA GLY A 5 46.81 -14.34 38.92
C GLY A 5 45.45 -13.70 38.67
N VAL A 6 45.34 -12.38 38.81
CA VAL A 6 44.20 -11.63 38.24
C VAL A 6 44.59 -11.27 36.82
N VAL A 7 44.02 -12.03 35.87
CA VAL A 7 44.14 -11.82 34.43
C VAL A 7 43.64 -10.42 34.08
N ALA A 8 44.54 -9.45 34.05
CA ALA A 8 44.29 -8.14 33.48
C ALA A 8 44.27 -8.29 31.96
N LEU A 9 43.11 -8.68 31.41
CA LEU A 9 42.85 -8.60 29.97
C LEU A 9 43.23 -7.21 29.49
N ASN A 10 44.19 -7.16 28.58
CA ASN A 10 44.83 -5.94 28.12
C ASN A 10 43.75 -5.02 27.55
N LYS A 11 43.65 -3.78 28.04
CA LYS A 11 42.63 -2.80 27.61
C LYS A 11 42.60 -2.66 26.07
N LYS A 12 43.77 -2.83 25.45
CA LYS A 12 44.01 -2.78 24.00
C LYS A 12 43.48 -3.99 23.22
N GLU A 13 43.32 -5.14 23.88
CA GLU A 13 42.69 -6.34 23.30
C GLU A 13 41.17 -6.20 23.35
N ARG A 14 40.62 -5.71 24.48
CA ARG A 14 39.18 -5.39 24.60
C ARG A 14 38.72 -4.30 23.64
N GLU A 15 39.52 -3.25 23.44
CA GLU A 15 39.23 -2.21 22.44
C GLU A 15 39.27 -2.76 21.01
N LYS A 16 40.13 -3.74 20.72
CA LYS A 16 40.16 -4.42 19.42
C LYS A 16 39.00 -5.40 19.23
N GLU A 17 38.56 -6.08 20.29
CA GLU A 17 37.37 -6.95 20.25
C GLU A 17 36.11 -6.13 20.04
N LEU A 18 35.95 -4.99 20.75
CA LEU A 18 34.84 -4.06 20.57
C LEU A 18 34.80 -3.45 19.16
N GLN A 19 35.97 -3.06 18.61
CA GLN A 19 36.06 -2.56 17.24
C GLN A 19 35.68 -3.64 16.21
N LYS A 20 36.06 -4.90 16.49
CA LYS A 20 35.75 -6.04 15.63
C LYS A 20 34.28 -6.44 15.69
N GLU A 21 33.63 -6.28 16.86
CA GLU A 21 32.18 -6.43 17.04
C GLU A 21 31.41 -5.29 16.36
N GLU A 22 31.90 -4.05 16.39
CA GLU A 22 31.31 -2.92 15.66
C GLU A 22 31.40 -3.09 14.13
N ASP A 23 32.52 -3.63 13.63
CA ASP A 23 32.71 -3.93 12.20
C ASP A 23 31.91 -5.16 11.71
N GLU A 24 31.40 -6.00 12.65
CA GLU A 24 30.50 -7.13 12.36
C GLU A 24 29.00 -6.75 12.46
N ILE A 25 28.69 -5.47 12.67
CA ILE A 25 27.32 -4.97 12.50
C ILE A 25 27.06 -4.87 10.99
N VAL A 26 26.49 -5.93 10.43
CA VAL A 26 25.89 -5.90 9.10
C VAL A 26 24.76 -4.88 9.14
N CYS A 27 24.99 -3.68 8.60
CA CYS A 27 23.92 -2.74 8.30
C CYS A 27 23.04 -3.36 7.23
N LEU A 28 22.03 -4.12 7.67
CA LEU A 28 20.95 -4.56 6.81
C LEU A 28 20.25 -3.30 6.32
N ASP A 29 20.28 -3.11 4.99
CA ASP A 29 19.48 -2.08 4.34
C ASP A 29 18.01 -2.29 4.73
N ALA A 30 17.24 -1.20 4.85
CA ALA A 30 15.82 -1.27 5.21
C ALA A 30 15.03 -2.19 4.25
N SER A 31 15.51 -2.34 3.01
CA SER A 31 15.00 -3.29 2.02
C SER A 31 15.03 -4.76 2.47
N PHE A 32 15.88 -5.13 3.43
CA PHE A 32 15.94 -6.50 3.95
C PHE A 32 14.69 -6.90 4.74
N PHE A 33 14.00 -5.94 5.35
CA PHE A 33 12.77 -6.19 6.11
C PHE A 33 11.50 -5.98 5.29
N MET A 34 11.64 -5.56 4.02
CA MET A 34 10.51 -5.28 3.14
C MET A 34 10.10 -6.54 2.39
N ASN A 35 8.86 -6.97 2.62
CA ASN A 35 8.28 -8.07 1.86
C ASN A 35 7.63 -7.55 0.58
N ASP A 36 8.35 -7.70 -0.53
CA ASP A 36 7.89 -7.37 -1.88
C ASP A 36 7.54 -8.63 -2.71
N ASP A 37 7.33 -9.78 -2.08
CA ASP A 37 6.95 -11.05 -2.73
C ASP A 37 5.47 -11.05 -3.14
N TYR A 38 5.05 -10.00 -3.85
CA TYR A 38 3.69 -9.86 -4.33
C TYR A 38 3.38 -10.89 -5.42
N GLN A 39 2.26 -11.58 -5.24
CA GLN A 39 1.76 -12.55 -6.20
C GLN A 39 0.64 -11.92 -7.01
N LEU A 40 0.68 -12.14 -8.34
CA LEU A 40 -0.42 -11.77 -9.21
C LEU A 40 -1.62 -12.68 -8.90
N THR A 41 -2.67 -12.10 -8.34
CA THR A 41 -3.86 -12.81 -7.88
C THR A 41 -5.08 -12.36 -8.65
N GLU A 42 -5.93 -13.31 -9.05
CA GLU A 42 -7.20 -13.05 -9.72
C GLU A 42 -8.36 -13.06 -8.73
N PHE A 43 -9.23 -12.07 -8.83
CA PHE A 43 -10.44 -11.90 -8.04
C PHE A 43 -11.66 -11.76 -8.96
N THR A 44 -12.76 -12.40 -8.61
CA THR A 44 -14.01 -12.36 -9.40
C THR A 44 -15.13 -11.74 -8.58
N PHE A 45 -15.77 -10.70 -9.12
CA PHE A 45 -16.93 -10.03 -8.55
C PHE A 45 -18.03 -9.96 -9.61
N GLY A 46 -19.06 -10.81 -9.48
CA GLY A 46 -20.08 -10.97 -10.51
C GLY A 46 -19.46 -11.39 -11.86
N SER A 47 -19.62 -10.56 -12.89
CA SER A 47 -19.02 -10.77 -14.22
C SER A 47 -17.64 -10.14 -14.39
N GLN A 48 -17.11 -9.50 -13.34
CA GLN A 48 -15.86 -8.73 -13.39
C GLN A 48 -14.71 -9.56 -12.85
N ASN A 49 -13.68 -9.81 -13.67
CA ASN A 49 -12.43 -10.45 -13.24
C ASN A 49 -11.33 -9.40 -13.12
N ILE A 50 -10.65 -9.32 -11.98
CA ILE A 50 -9.58 -8.35 -11.71
C ILE A 50 -8.34 -9.13 -11.34
N GLN A 51 -7.21 -8.74 -11.91
CA GLN A 51 -5.91 -9.23 -11.49
C GLN A 51 -5.12 -8.10 -10.84
N LEU A 52 -4.44 -8.36 -9.74
CA LEU A 52 -3.54 -7.39 -9.12
C LEU A 52 -2.47 -8.10 -8.32
N PHE A 53 -1.36 -7.41 -8.07
CA PHE A 53 -0.30 -7.85 -7.19
C PHE A 53 -0.68 -7.54 -5.73
N CYS A 54 -0.62 -8.56 -4.87
CA CYS A 54 -0.78 -8.43 -3.43
C CYS A 54 0.04 -9.49 -2.69
N LEU A 55 0.33 -9.25 -1.40
CA LEU A 55 0.87 -10.29 -0.54
C LEU A 55 -0.19 -11.38 -0.28
N GLN A 56 0.27 -12.58 0.06
CA GLN A 56 -0.60 -13.72 0.40
C GLN A 56 -0.70 -13.96 1.92
N SER A 57 0.13 -13.26 2.70
CA SER A 57 0.15 -13.37 4.15
C SER A 57 0.55 -12.04 4.77
N ALA A 58 0.07 -11.78 5.98
CA ALA A 58 0.32 -10.53 6.68
C ALA A 58 1.80 -10.39 7.05
N SER A 59 2.30 -9.16 6.93
CA SER A 59 3.50 -8.75 7.63
C SER A 59 3.20 -8.61 9.13
N THR A 60 4.24 -8.75 9.96
CA THR A 60 4.16 -8.42 11.39
C THR A 60 4.09 -6.91 11.63
N ASP A 61 4.32 -6.09 10.59
CA ASP A 61 4.23 -4.63 10.65
C ASP A 61 2.80 -4.15 10.34
N PHE A 62 2.19 -3.45 11.31
CA PHE A 62 0.83 -2.95 11.21
C PHE A 62 0.68 -1.89 10.11
N ASP A 63 1.73 -1.12 9.83
CA ASP A 63 1.71 -0.05 8.83
C ASP A 63 1.72 -0.61 7.40
N LEU A 64 2.04 -1.90 7.23
CA LEU A 64 2.13 -2.59 5.94
C LEU A 64 0.94 -3.52 5.66
N THR A 65 -0.10 -3.47 6.49
CA THR A 65 -1.34 -4.23 6.30
C THR A 65 -2.03 -3.93 4.97
N GLY A 66 -1.81 -2.74 4.41
CA GLY A 66 -2.32 -2.33 3.09
C GLY A 66 -1.76 -3.13 1.91
N GLN A 67 -0.74 -3.98 2.09
CA GLN A 67 -0.22 -4.86 1.03
C GLN A 67 -1.08 -6.12 0.78
N LEU A 68 -2.12 -6.34 1.60
CA LEU A 68 -3.08 -7.43 1.50
C LEU A 68 -4.42 -6.96 0.91
N VAL A 69 -5.22 -7.93 0.43
CA VAL A 69 -6.65 -7.73 0.19
C VAL A 69 -7.43 -8.14 1.44
N TRP A 70 -8.13 -7.19 2.04
CA TRP A 70 -8.90 -7.42 3.26
C TRP A 70 -10.33 -7.92 2.96
N PRO A 71 -10.95 -8.71 3.86
CA PRO A 71 -12.27 -9.29 3.63
C PRO A 71 -13.40 -8.27 3.40
N GLY A 72 -13.37 -7.11 4.06
CA GLY A 72 -14.33 -6.04 3.84
C GLY A 72 -14.22 -5.43 2.43
N ALA A 73 -13.02 -5.34 1.86
CA ALA A 73 -12.83 -4.94 0.46
C ALA A 73 -13.47 -5.95 -0.51
N MET A 74 -13.38 -7.25 -0.20
CA MET A 74 -14.06 -8.30 -0.98
C MET A 74 -15.58 -8.14 -0.93
N LEU A 75 -16.14 -7.88 0.25
CA LEU A 75 -17.58 -7.67 0.42
C LEU A 75 -18.07 -6.40 -0.27
N LEU A 76 -17.32 -5.29 -0.15
CA LEU A 76 -17.62 -4.05 -0.85
C LEU A 76 -17.63 -4.26 -2.36
N ASN A 77 -16.64 -4.97 -2.91
CA ASN A 77 -16.57 -5.22 -4.34
C ASN A 77 -17.67 -6.13 -4.87
N ASP A 78 -18.09 -7.14 -4.11
CA ASP A 78 -19.27 -7.93 -4.45
C ASP A 78 -20.52 -7.05 -4.53
N TYR A 79 -20.71 -6.14 -3.58
CA TYR A 79 -21.80 -5.16 -3.61
C TYR A 79 -21.71 -4.23 -4.83
N LEU A 80 -20.55 -3.60 -5.06
CA LEU A 80 -20.35 -2.68 -6.19
C LEU A 80 -20.59 -3.36 -7.54
N SER A 81 -20.16 -4.62 -7.70
CA SER A 81 -20.34 -5.38 -8.94
C SER A 81 -21.82 -5.67 -9.28
N LYS A 82 -22.71 -5.57 -8.29
CA LYS A 82 -24.16 -5.73 -8.45
C LYS A 82 -24.91 -4.42 -8.69
N HIS A 83 -24.22 -3.28 -8.56
CA HIS A 83 -24.80 -1.94 -8.61
C HIS A 83 -24.03 -1.01 -9.56
N ILE A 84 -23.46 -1.58 -10.63
CA ILE A 84 -22.57 -0.87 -11.57
C ILE A 84 -23.24 0.38 -12.16
N GLU A 85 -24.54 0.33 -12.43
CA GLU A 85 -25.32 1.44 -12.97
C GLU A 85 -25.28 2.71 -12.10
N MET A 86 -25.10 2.57 -10.78
CA MET A 86 -25.01 3.72 -9.86
C MET A 86 -23.71 4.51 -10.02
N PHE A 87 -22.66 3.90 -10.57
CA PHE A 87 -21.32 4.46 -10.65
C PHE A 87 -20.92 4.84 -12.09
N GLN A 88 -21.80 4.59 -13.07
CA GLN A 88 -21.53 4.88 -14.47
C GLN A 88 -21.26 6.37 -14.71
N GLY A 89 -20.05 6.68 -15.19
CA GLY A 89 -19.62 8.03 -15.47
C GLY A 89 -19.28 8.88 -14.25
N CYS A 90 -19.39 8.33 -13.03
CA CYS A 90 -19.11 9.04 -11.79
C CYS A 90 -17.61 9.20 -11.52
N THR A 91 -17.32 10.05 -10.54
CA THR A 91 -16.00 10.26 -9.96
C THR A 91 -15.95 9.71 -8.55
N ALA A 92 -14.88 9.01 -8.20
CA ALA A 92 -14.72 8.43 -6.87
C ALA A 92 -13.33 8.72 -6.27
N ILE A 93 -13.28 8.80 -4.95
CA ILE A 93 -12.04 8.72 -4.17
C ILE A 93 -12.17 7.54 -3.21
N GLU A 94 -11.12 6.73 -3.10
CA GLU A 94 -11.03 5.65 -2.14
C GLU A 94 -10.02 6.03 -1.05
N LEU A 95 -10.45 5.97 0.21
CA LEU A 95 -9.64 6.20 1.39
C LEU A 95 -9.08 4.88 1.90
N GLY A 96 -7.77 4.82 2.17
CA GLY A 96 -7.12 3.60 2.65
C GLY A 96 -7.23 2.45 1.64
N SER A 97 -6.78 2.71 0.41
CA SER A 97 -6.99 1.81 -0.73
C SER A 97 -6.27 0.47 -0.62
N GLY A 98 -5.26 0.34 0.26
CA GLY A 98 -4.43 -0.86 0.31
C GLY A 98 -3.84 -1.18 -1.06
N VAL A 99 -4.00 -2.40 -1.57
CA VAL A 99 -3.52 -2.76 -2.92
C VAL A 99 -4.37 -2.20 -4.08
N GLY A 100 -5.47 -1.50 -3.78
CA GLY A 100 -6.30 -0.78 -4.75
C GLY A 100 -7.39 -1.61 -5.43
N ILE A 101 -7.75 -2.78 -4.88
CA ILE A 101 -8.70 -3.71 -5.51
C ILE A 101 -10.05 -3.06 -5.84
N THR A 102 -10.57 -2.21 -4.94
CA THR A 102 -11.88 -1.58 -5.09
C THR A 102 -11.84 -0.46 -6.12
N GLY A 103 -10.87 0.45 -6.08
CA GLY A 103 -10.79 1.47 -7.13
C GLY A 103 -10.44 0.92 -8.51
N ILE A 104 -9.68 -0.18 -8.60
CA ILE A 104 -9.45 -0.89 -9.87
C ILE A 104 -10.76 -1.47 -10.43
N LEU A 105 -11.61 -2.06 -9.58
CA LEU A 105 -12.96 -2.45 -9.98
C LEU A 105 -13.74 -1.24 -10.47
N CYS A 106 -13.75 -0.17 -9.67
CA CYS A 106 -14.49 1.05 -9.97
C CYS A 106 -14.09 1.72 -11.26
N ARG A 107 -12.82 1.63 -11.64
CA ARG A 107 -12.30 2.22 -12.87
C ARG A 107 -13.02 1.74 -14.13
N ARG A 108 -13.64 0.55 -14.09
CA ARG A 108 -14.37 -0.03 -15.24
C ARG A 108 -15.68 0.68 -15.55
N PHE A 109 -16.22 1.43 -14.59
CA PHE A 109 -17.52 2.08 -14.72
C PHE A 109 -17.49 3.57 -14.34
N CYS A 110 -16.58 3.98 -13.47
CA CYS A 110 -16.31 5.39 -13.16
C CYS A 110 -15.47 6.06 -14.25
N ASN A 111 -15.70 7.35 -14.48
CA ASN A 111 -14.86 8.18 -15.34
C ASN A 111 -13.49 8.45 -14.70
N LYS A 112 -13.46 8.62 -13.38
CA LYS A 112 -12.24 8.87 -12.61
C LYS A 112 -12.33 8.25 -11.22
N VAL A 113 -11.23 7.68 -10.75
CA VAL A 113 -11.04 7.10 -9.43
C VAL A 113 -9.68 7.53 -8.89
N VAL A 114 -9.67 8.11 -7.70
CA VAL A 114 -8.44 8.45 -6.97
C VAL A 114 -8.27 7.45 -5.84
N LEU A 115 -7.21 6.65 -5.92
CA LEU A 115 -6.79 5.74 -4.86
C LEU A 115 -5.91 6.51 -3.88
N THR A 116 -6.14 6.36 -2.57
CA THR A 116 -5.33 7.04 -1.56
C THR A 116 -4.89 6.11 -0.44
N ASP A 117 -3.64 6.28 -0.03
CA ASP A 117 -3.11 5.68 1.18
C ASP A 117 -2.06 6.60 1.80
N HIS A 118 -1.78 6.43 3.08
CA HIS A 118 -0.79 7.21 3.82
C HIS A 118 0.62 6.62 3.68
N ASN A 119 0.72 5.29 3.52
CA ASN A 119 1.98 4.56 3.54
C ASN A 119 2.62 4.54 2.14
N GLU A 120 3.87 4.99 2.04
CA GLU A 120 4.60 5.06 0.76
C GLU A 120 4.81 3.70 0.10
N GLU A 121 4.98 2.65 0.90
CA GLU A 121 5.17 1.28 0.40
C GLU A 121 3.86 0.72 -0.16
N VAL A 122 2.74 1.04 0.50
CA VAL A 122 1.41 0.76 -0.04
C VAL A 122 1.17 1.56 -1.34
N LEU A 123 1.58 2.82 -1.40
CA LEU A 123 1.49 3.61 -2.64
C LEU A 123 2.34 3.03 -3.78
N LYS A 124 3.50 2.40 -3.51
CA LYS A 124 4.28 1.71 -4.54
C LYS A 124 3.51 0.56 -5.16
N ILE A 125 2.88 -0.30 -4.35
CA ILE A 125 2.10 -1.42 -4.87
C ILE A 125 0.81 -0.97 -5.56
N ILE A 126 0.15 0.08 -5.07
CA ILE A 126 -0.98 0.70 -5.77
C ILE A 126 -0.54 1.13 -7.18
N LYS A 127 0.55 1.88 -7.30
CA LYS A 127 1.05 2.37 -8.60
C LYS A 127 1.39 1.22 -9.54
N LYS A 128 2.05 0.17 -9.04
CA LYS A 128 2.32 -1.07 -9.80
C LYS A 128 1.02 -1.72 -10.31
N ASN A 129 -0.03 -1.75 -9.49
CA ASN A 129 -1.33 -2.28 -9.88
C ASN A 129 -2.07 -1.36 -10.88
N ILE A 130 -1.93 -0.04 -10.78
CA ILE A 130 -2.46 0.90 -11.78
C ILE A 130 -1.77 0.65 -13.13
N GLU A 131 -0.45 0.49 -13.14
CA GLU A 131 0.33 0.22 -14.35
C GLU A 131 -0.09 -1.10 -15.02
N LEU A 132 -0.35 -2.15 -14.23
CA LEU A 132 -0.88 -3.42 -14.73
C LEU A 132 -2.19 -3.25 -15.53
N HIS A 133 -3.04 -2.30 -15.14
CA HIS A 133 -4.32 -2.01 -15.82
C HIS A 133 -4.24 -0.85 -16.82
N SER A 134 -3.05 -0.27 -17.02
CA SER A 134 -2.83 0.81 -17.98
C SER A 134 -2.55 0.22 -19.36
N CYS A 135 -3.48 0.39 -20.30
CA CYS A 135 -3.35 -0.15 -21.65
C CYS A 135 -2.47 0.76 -22.54
N PRO A 136 -1.43 0.25 -23.23
CA PRO A 136 -0.61 1.07 -24.13
C PRO A 136 -1.33 1.55 -25.40
N GLU A 137 -2.40 0.88 -25.82
CA GLU A 137 -2.94 1.00 -27.18
C GLU A 137 -4.29 1.73 -27.29
N ASN A 138 -4.91 2.14 -26.17
CA ASN A 138 -6.18 2.89 -26.18
C ASN A 138 -6.02 4.31 -25.65
N ILE A 139 -5.34 5.15 -26.44
CA ILE A 139 -5.34 6.61 -26.28
C ILE A 139 -6.65 7.16 -26.84
N SER A 140 -7.75 6.85 -26.16
CA SER A 140 -8.87 7.80 -26.04
C SER A 140 -8.52 8.70 -24.86
N PRO A 141 -8.55 10.04 -24.96
CA PRO A 141 -8.19 10.94 -23.86
C PRO A 141 -9.07 10.82 -22.58
N THR A 142 -9.98 9.85 -22.53
CA THR A 142 -10.83 9.48 -21.39
C THR A 142 -10.40 8.18 -20.68
N SER A 143 -9.33 7.51 -21.12
CA SER A 143 -8.91 6.19 -20.59
C SER A 143 -7.94 6.25 -19.38
N ASN A 144 -7.57 7.43 -18.87
CA ASN A 144 -6.58 7.58 -17.79
C ASN A 144 -7.18 7.83 -16.38
N GLY A 145 -8.41 7.40 -16.13
CA GLY A 145 -9.15 7.78 -14.93
C GLY A 145 -8.65 7.25 -13.58
N LEU A 146 -7.64 6.39 -13.51
CA LEU A 146 -7.17 5.80 -12.23
C LEU A 146 -5.83 6.43 -11.82
N VAL A 147 -5.76 7.05 -10.65
CA VAL A 147 -4.54 7.66 -10.11
C VAL A 147 -4.35 7.32 -8.64
N ALA A 148 -3.10 7.35 -8.17
CA ALA A 148 -2.74 7.16 -6.77
C ALA A 148 -2.18 8.45 -6.17
N GLU A 149 -2.68 8.85 -5.01
CA GLU A 149 -2.25 10.04 -4.28
C GLU A 149 -2.01 9.71 -2.81
N LYS A 150 -1.03 10.39 -2.18
CA LYS A 150 -0.79 10.22 -0.75
C LYS A 150 -1.86 10.94 0.06
N LEU A 151 -2.44 10.26 1.02
CA LEU A 151 -3.37 10.86 1.98
C LEU A 151 -3.25 10.21 3.36
N GLU A 152 -2.66 10.94 4.28
CA GLU A 152 -2.73 10.72 5.71
C GLU A 152 -3.99 11.41 6.25
N TRP A 153 -4.86 10.65 6.91
CA TRP A 153 -6.14 11.21 7.38
C TRP A 153 -5.91 12.31 8.41
N GLY A 154 -6.62 13.42 8.24
CA GLY A 154 -6.43 14.64 9.04
C GLY A 154 -5.32 15.56 8.54
N ASN A 155 -4.49 15.13 7.58
CA ASN A 155 -3.52 16.00 6.94
C ASN A 155 -4.21 17.00 6.02
N THR A 156 -4.33 18.24 6.48
CA THR A 156 -5.09 19.29 5.78
C THR A 156 -4.43 19.70 4.47
N ASP A 157 -3.09 19.72 4.41
CA ASP A 157 -2.36 20.13 3.21
C ASP A 157 -2.57 19.13 2.07
N GLN A 158 -2.45 17.83 2.36
CA GLN A 158 -2.68 16.76 1.37
C GLN A 158 -4.13 16.75 0.87
N ILE A 159 -5.11 16.98 1.76
CA ILE A 159 -6.51 17.15 1.37
C ILE A 159 -6.67 18.32 0.40
N HIS A 160 -6.07 19.47 0.70
CA HIS A 160 -6.14 20.64 -0.18
C HIS A 160 -5.50 20.39 -1.54
N GLU A 161 -4.33 19.74 -1.58
CA GLU A 161 -3.66 19.38 -2.84
C GLU A 161 -4.54 18.47 -3.72
N ILE A 162 -5.17 17.45 -3.13
CA ILE A 162 -6.10 16.57 -3.86
C ILE A 162 -7.31 17.39 -4.36
N LEU A 163 -7.93 18.20 -3.52
CA LEU A 163 -9.09 19.01 -3.94
C LEU A 163 -8.73 20.05 -5.01
N GLN A 164 -7.51 20.59 -5.02
CA GLN A 164 -7.03 21.47 -6.09
C GLN A 164 -6.86 20.74 -7.42
N LYS A 165 -6.35 19.49 -7.41
CA LYS A 165 -6.28 18.63 -8.61
C LYS A 165 -7.66 18.17 -9.08
N HIS A 166 -8.65 18.15 -8.18
CA HIS A 166 -10.01 17.66 -8.42
C HIS A 166 -11.07 18.69 -7.97
N PRO A 167 -11.17 19.86 -8.64
CA PRO A 167 -12.03 20.97 -8.19
C PRO A 167 -13.53 20.67 -8.26
N GLY A 168 -13.93 19.65 -9.03
CA GLY A 168 -15.31 19.15 -9.08
C GLY A 168 -15.69 18.23 -7.90
N GLY A 169 -14.74 17.91 -7.02
CA GLY A 169 -14.93 16.95 -5.95
C GLY A 169 -15.08 15.51 -6.46
N PHE A 170 -15.78 14.70 -5.66
CA PHE A 170 -16.04 13.29 -5.93
C PHE A 170 -17.52 12.98 -5.67
N ASP A 171 -18.14 12.22 -6.55
CA ASP A 171 -19.52 11.74 -6.37
C ASP A 171 -19.58 10.66 -5.27
N PHE A 172 -18.52 9.87 -5.14
CA PHE A 172 -18.40 8.80 -4.14
C PHE A 172 -17.09 8.90 -3.34
N VAL A 173 -17.21 8.66 -2.04
CA VAL A 173 -16.08 8.38 -1.14
C VAL A 173 -16.21 6.93 -0.69
N LEU A 174 -15.21 6.12 -1.04
CA LEU A 174 -15.15 4.69 -0.75
C LEU A 174 -14.12 4.42 0.34
N GLY A 175 -14.32 3.34 1.08
CA GLY A 175 -13.36 2.86 2.07
C GLY A 175 -13.82 1.53 2.64
N ALA A 176 -12.90 0.56 2.71
CA ALA A 176 -13.16 -0.78 3.22
C ALA A 176 -12.10 -1.15 4.25
N ASP A 177 -12.52 -1.76 5.38
CA ASP A 177 -11.64 -2.12 6.50
C ASP A 177 -10.78 -0.96 7.05
N ILE A 178 -11.24 0.28 6.88
CA ILE A 178 -10.56 1.50 7.33
C ILE A 178 -10.88 1.90 8.77
N TYR A 179 -11.93 1.31 9.36
CA TYR A 179 -12.28 1.50 10.76
C TYR A 179 -11.94 0.22 11.52
N ILE A 180 -10.74 0.19 12.09
CA ILE A 180 -10.24 -0.94 12.86
C ILE A 180 -10.27 -0.54 14.34
N LEU A 181 -11.06 -1.25 15.14
CA LEU A 181 -11.02 -1.08 16.59
C LEU A 181 -9.70 -1.65 17.09
N ILE A 182 -8.76 -0.78 17.47
CA ILE A 182 -7.66 -1.18 18.33
C ILE A 182 -8.27 -1.33 19.73
N MET A 183 -8.60 -2.57 20.11
CA MET A 183 -8.92 -2.93 21.50
C MET A 183 -7.64 -3.16 22.30
#